data_AF-A0A6G2DGE7-F1
#
_entry.id   AF-A0A6G2DGE7-F1
#
_cell.length_a   1.000
_cell.length_b   1.000
_cell.length_c   1.000
_cell.angle_alpha   90.00
_cell.angle_beta   90.00
_cell.angle_gamma   90.00
#
_symmetry.space_group_name_H-M   'P 1'
#
loop_
_entity.id
_entity.type
_entity.pdbx_description
1 polymer ?
#
loop_
_entity_poly.entity_id
_entity_poly.type
_entity_poly.pdbx_seq_one_letter_code
_entity_poly.pdbx_strand_id
1 'polypeptide(L)'
;MIDKPLLKAFLHYYQASDSELTSVAVAYYWLISIFPLLLVVVNILPYFQIPVGEFLGFMKDVLPPSLYEGVEKIAREVLTQPSTGLLSFSV
;
A
#
# COMPACT_ATOMS: atom_id res chain seq x y z
N MET A 1 34.67 0.90 -38.18
CA MET A 1 33.79 2.09 -38.34
C MET A 1 32.40 1.66 -37.92
N ILE A 2 31.98 2.00 -36.69
CA ILE A 2 30.63 1.70 -36.20
C ILE A 2 29.74 2.86 -36.66
N ASP A 3 28.69 2.54 -37.40
CA ASP A 3 27.85 3.51 -38.08
C ASP A 3 27.12 4.42 -37.08
N LYS A 4 27.54 5.70 -37.08
CA LYS A 4 26.91 6.85 -36.42
C LYS A 4 25.37 6.96 -36.58
N PRO A 5 24.70 6.49 -37.66
CA PRO A 5 23.24 6.56 -37.78
C PRO A 5 22.48 5.78 -36.69
N LEU A 6 22.95 4.59 -36.28
CA LEU A 6 22.25 3.80 -35.26
C LEU A 6 22.30 4.49 -33.89
N LEU A 7 23.46 5.03 -33.53
CA LEU A 7 23.62 5.78 -32.28
C LEU A 7 22.76 7.05 -32.27
N LYS A 8 22.66 7.74 -33.43
CA LYS A 8 21.83 8.94 -33.58
C LYS A 8 20.34 8.64 -33.53
N ALA A 9 19.90 7.53 -34.15
CA ALA A 9 18.52 7.07 -34.07
C ALA A 9 18.16 6.64 -32.63
N PHE A 10 19.04 5.88 -31.97
CA PHE A 10 18.87 5.47 -30.58
C PHE A 10 18.78 6.67 -29.63
N LEU A 11 19.68 7.65 -29.75
CA LEU A 11 19.63 8.89 -28.96
C LEU A 11 18.38 9.73 -29.25
N HIS A 12 17.91 9.76 -30.50
CA HIS A 12 16.69 10.46 -30.88
C HIS A 12 15.45 9.84 -30.23
N TYR A 13 15.32 8.51 -30.25
CA TYR A 13 14.21 7.81 -29.59
C TYR A 13 14.30 7.86 -28.05
N TYR A 14 15.51 7.88 -27.48
CA TYR A 14 15.71 8.01 -26.03
C TYR A 14 15.36 9.41 -25.50
N GLN A 15 15.62 10.47 -26.26
CA GLN A 15 15.17 11.83 -25.92
C GLN A 15 13.68 12.06 -26.19
N ALA A 16 13.12 11.36 -27.19
CA ALA A 16 11.69 11.41 -27.51
C ALA A 16 10.83 10.48 -26.62
N SER A 17 11.45 9.55 -25.88
CA SER A 17 10.75 8.71 -24.91
C SER A 17 10.41 9.53 -23.67
N ASP A 18 9.16 10.00 -23.69
CA ASP A 18 8.42 10.78 -22.69
C ASP A 18 8.31 10.06 -21.32
N SER A 19 9.45 9.83 -20.69
CA SER A 19 9.58 9.02 -19.47
C SER A 19 8.96 9.72 -18.26
N GLU A 20 8.82 11.05 -18.31
CA GLU A 20 8.26 11.87 -17.23
C GLU A 20 6.72 11.80 -17.18
N LEU A 21 6.04 11.87 -18.34
CA LEU A 21 4.57 11.81 -18.38
C LEU A 21 4.04 10.44 -17.90
N THR A 22 4.82 9.37 -18.10
CA THR A 22 4.45 8.02 -17.63
C THR A 22 4.67 7.85 -16.12
N SER A 23 5.71 8.45 -15.55
CA SER A 23 6.04 8.31 -14.12
C SER A 23 5.03 9.00 -13.21
N VAL A 24 4.51 10.16 -13.62
CA VAL A 24 3.47 10.89 -12.86
C VAL A 24 2.18 10.08 -12.82
N ALA A 25 1.78 9.51 -13.95
CA ALA A 25 0.60 8.63 -14.02
C ALA A 25 0.76 7.39 -13.14
N VAL A 26 1.93 6.75 -13.15
CA VAL A 26 2.22 5.59 -12.30
C VAL A 26 2.12 5.96 -10.81
N ALA A 27 2.73 7.07 -10.39
CA ALA A 27 2.63 7.53 -9.00
C ALA A 27 1.18 7.85 -8.60
N TYR A 28 0.41 8.44 -9.50
CA TYR A 28 -1.02 8.71 -9.29
C TYR A 28 -1.81 7.41 -9.08
N TYR A 29 -1.57 6.39 -9.89
CA TYR A 29 -2.23 5.09 -9.71
C TYR A 29 -1.78 4.38 -8.42
N TRP A 30 -0.52 4.53 -7.99
CA TRP A 30 -0.06 4.02 -6.69
C TRP A 30 -0.75 4.69 -5.50
N LEU A 31 -0.95 6.01 -5.55
CA LEU A 31 -1.66 6.74 -4.50
C LEU A 31 -3.13 6.32 -4.40
N ILE A 32 -3.75 5.98 -5.53
CA ILE A 32 -5.12 5.47 -5.53
C ILE A 32 -5.17 4.01 -5.07
N SER A 33 -4.24 3.17 -5.52
CA SER A 33 -4.25 1.72 -5.27
C SER A 33 -3.85 1.34 -3.84
N ILE A 34 -3.14 2.23 -3.12
CA ILE A 34 -2.75 1.95 -1.74
C ILE A 34 -3.96 1.78 -0.82
N PHE A 35 -5.06 2.49 -1.07
CA PHE A 35 -6.27 2.36 -0.25
C PHE A 35 -6.92 0.96 -0.38
N PRO A 36 -7.23 0.45 -1.59
CA PRO A 36 -7.64 -0.94 -1.77
C PRO A 36 -6.65 -1.97 -1.19
N LEU A 37 -5.34 -1.76 -1.35
CA LEU A 37 -4.34 -2.67 -0.80
C LEU A 37 -4.35 -2.70 0.73
N LEU A 38 -4.44 -1.53 1.38
CA LEU A 38 -4.56 -1.44 2.84
C LEU A 38 -5.83 -2.12 3.34
N LEU A 39 -6.95 -1.98 2.62
CA LEU A 39 -8.18 -2.71 2.96
C LEU A 39 -7.98 -4.22 2.90
N VAL A 40 -7.33 -4.75 1.87
CA VAL A 40 -7.03 -6.19 1.78
C VAL A 40 -6.18 -6.64 2.97
N VAL A 41 -5.11 -5.91 3.30
CA VAL A 41 -4.24 -6.24 4.45
C VAL A 41 -5.03 -6.27 5.76
N VAL A 42 -5.81 -5.23 6.03
CA VAL A 42 -6.62 -5.12 7.25
C VAL A 42 -7.64 -6.25 7.35
N ASN A 43 -8.26 -6.65 6.24
CA ASN A 43 -9.24 -7.76 6.24
C ASN A 43 -8.59 -9.13 6.47
N ILE A 44 -7.32 -9.32 6.11
CA ILE A 44 -6.60 -10.59 6.34
C ILE A 44 -6.09 -10.69 7.78
N LEU A 45 -5.82 -9.56 8.45
CA LEU A 45 -5.29 -9.52 9.83
C LEU A 45 -5.97 -10.50 10.82
N PRO A 46 -7.31 -10.54 10.95
CA PRO A 46 -7.97 -11.45 11.89
C PRO A 46 -7.72 -12.95 11.61
N TYR A 47 -7.31 -13.33 10.40
CA TYR A 47 -7.01 -14.72 10.04
C TYR A 47 -5.64 -15.20 10.53
N PHE A 48 -4.73 -14.28 10.91
CA PHE A 48 -3.43 -14.63 11.48
C PHE A 48 -3.50 -15.05 12.96
N GLN A 49 -4.70 -15.06 13.57
CA GLN A 49 -4.92 -15.48 14.96
C GLN A 49 -4.02 -14.73 15.97
N ILE A 50 -3.77 -13.45 15.72
CA ILE A 50 -2.88 -12.62 16.54
C ILE A 50 -3.52 -12.41 17.92
N PRO A 51 -2.81 -12.70 19.03
CA PRO A 51 -3.31 -12.39 20.37
C PRO A 51 -3.44 -10.88 20.54
N VAL A 52 -4.68 -10.40 20.64
CA VAL A 52 -4.98 -8.96 20.71
C VAL A 52 -4.25 -8.29 21.88
N GLY A 53 -4.11 -8.99 23.02
CA GLY A 53 -3.39 -8.46 24.19
C GLY A 53 -1.90 -8.20 23.92
N GLU A 54 -1.23 -9.08 23.17
CA GLU A 54 0.19 -8.92 22.82
C GLU A 54 0.38 -7.78 21.81
N PHE A 55 -0.49 -7.72 20.80
CA PHE A 55 -0.47 -6.63 19.82
C PHE A 55 -0.69 -5.26 20.47
N LEU A 56 -1.69 -5.16 21.34
CA LEU A 56 -1.95 -3.92 22.08
C LEU A 56 -0.83 -3.57 23.05
N GLY A 57 -0.20 -4.56 23.68
CA GLY A 57 0.98 -4.36 24.51
C GLY A 57 2.12 -3.70 23.73
N PHE A 58 2.43 -4.23 22.54
CA PHE A 58 3.42 -3.61 21.65
C PHE A 58 3.04 -2.17 21.25
N MET A 59 1.77 -1.95 20.87
CA MET A 59 1.31 -0.62 20.44
C MET A 59 1.33 0.40 21.59
N LYS A 60 1.14 -0.03 22.83
CA LYS A 60 1.22 0.84 24.02
C LYS A 60 2.62 1.42 24.24
N ASP A 61 3.65 0.66 23.90
CA ASP A 61 5.04 1.08 24.06
C ASP A 61 5.51 2.02 22.95
N VAL A 62 4.87 1.96 21.77
CA VAL A 62 5.21 2.76 20.59
C VAL A 62 4.37 4.03 20.47
N LEU A 63 3.11 3.98 20.91
CA LEU A 63 2.17 5.08 20.74
C LEU A 63 2.10 6.01 21.95
N PRO A 64 1.97 7.33 21.74
CA PRO A 64 1.55 8.26 22.78
C PRO A 64 0.16 7.88 23.35
N PRO A 65 -0.11 8.15 24.63
CA PRO A 65 -1.38 7.82 25.28
C PRO A 65 -2.62 8.34 24.54
N SER A 66 -2.53 9.53 23.94
CA SER A 66 -3.61 10.15 23.17
C SER A 66 -3.98 9.41 21.89
N LEU A 67 -3.07 8.61 21.33
CA LEU A 67 -3.31 7.78 20.15
C LEU A 67 -3.67 6.34 20.53
N TYR A 68 -3.17 5.87 21.67
CA TYR A 68 -3.37 4.49 22.12
C TYR A 68 -4.85 4.12 22.26
N GLU A 69 -5.69 4.95 22.89
CA GLU A 69 -7.12 4.64 23.07
C GLU A 69 -7.85 4.45 21.73
N GLY A 70 -7.56 5.29 20.74
CA GLY A 70 -8.16 5.19 19.41
C GLY A 70 -7.70 3.92 18.67
N VAL A 71 -6.40 3.64 18.71
CA VAL A 71 -5.83 2.45 18.07
C VAL A 71 -6.26 1.17 18.77
N GLU A 72 -6.39 1.17 20.09
CA GLU A 72 -6.87 0.02 20.84
C GLU A 72 -8.25 -0.42 20.38
N LYS A 73 -9.17 0.55 20.23
CA LYS A 73 -10.53 0.26 19.76
C LYS A 73 -10.51 -0.34 18.36
N ILE A 74 -9.79 0.29 17.42
CA ILE A 74 -9.71 -0.17 16.03
C ILE A 74 -9.07 -1.56 15.95
N ALA A 75 -7.98 -1.79 16.67
CA ALA A 75 -7.27 -3.06 16.66
C ALA A 75 -8.13 -4.20 17.23
N ARG A 76 -8.89 -3.94 18.31
CA ARG A 76 -9.84 -4.93 18.85
C ARG A 76 -10.92 -5.26 17.82
N GLU A 77 -11.50 -4.26 17.17
CA GLU A 77 -12.52 -4.47 16.12
C GLU A 77 -11.95 -5.30 14.96
N VAL A 78 -10.80 -4.89 14.40
CA VAL A 78 -10.17 -5.55 13.25
C VAL A 78 -9.70 -6.98 13.56
N LEU A 79 -9.08 -7.21 14.72
CA LEU A 79 -8.49 -8.51 15.04
C LEU A 79 -9.49 -9.54 15.56
N THR A 80 -10.63 -9.10 16.11
CA THR A 80 -11.65 -10.02 16.70
C THR A 80 -12.87 -10.22 15.81
N GLN A 81 -13.20 -9.26 14.95
CA GLN A 81 -14.32 -9.36 14.03
C GLN A 81 -13.80 -9.44 12.58
N PRO A 82 -13.78 -10.64 11.98
CA PRO A 82 -13.52 -10.73 10.55
C PRO A 82 -14.63 -9.99 9.81
N SER A 83 -14.26 -8.94 9.08
CA SER A 83 -15.18 -8.19 8.24
C SER A 83 -15.59 -9.06 7.05
N THR A 84 -16.73 -9.73 7.17
CA THR A 84 -17.35 -10.51 6.09
C THR A 84 -17.92 -9.62 4.97
N GLY A 85 -18.13 -8.32 5.22
CA GLY A 85 -18.73 -7.37 4.28
C GLY A 85 -17.76 -6.56 3.41
N LEU A 86 -16.50 -6.37 3.82
CA LEU A 86 -15.55 -5.54 3.03
C LEU A 86 -14.85 -6.33 1.91
N LEU A 87 -14.79 -7.67 2.00
CA LEU A 87 -14.27 -8.53 0.94
C LEU A 87 -15.31 -8.84 -0.16
N SER A 88 -16.61 -8.75 0.14
CA SER A 88 -17.69 -9.15 -0.79
C SER A 88 -17.94 -8.17 -1.95
N PHE A 89 -17.24 -7.03 -2.01
CA PHE A 89 -17.34 -6.06 -3.12
C PHE A 89 -16.22 -6.20 -4.15
N SER A 90 -15.51 -7.33 -4.18
CA SER A 90 -14.59 -7.67 -5.27
C SER A 90 -15.28 -8.54 -6.34
N VAL A 91 -16.39 -8.06 -6.90
CA VAL A 91 -16.94 -8.46 -8.23
C VAL A 91 -17.56 -7.23 -8.87
#